data_AF-X0XDA2-F1
#
_entry.id   AF-X0XDA2-F1
#
_cell.length_a   1.000
_cell.length_b   1.000
_cell.length_c   1.000
_cell.angle_alpha   90.00
_cell.angle_beta   90.00
_cell.angle_gamma   90.00
#
_symmetry.space_group_name_H-M   'P 1'
#
loop_
_entity.id
_entity.type
_entity.pdbx_description
1 polymer ?
#
loop_
_entity_poly.entity_id
_entity_poly.type
_entity_poly.pdbx_seq_one_letter_code
_entity_poly.pdbx_strand_id
1 'polypeptide(L)'
;PYWILTDKLLTRKGKGDAVINDSREGGCRGRLELTVDGDPLVIERSRKHTTAGTGLIVIYKGDPLTHRLDGDKQAELNKILGEGFLDFLLKTVILREGLSNKFSKLGSVARQELLENYLDMTAYEYFSKYIGSEVRKLHVQISGLNTEASFYAGDLSRLRERIKSLVDKQAQIDASLEQDIQKLVVMRDTHYRTLLNLKSSMQNTLASRDYMEKAKDKLISENTPLSFLVDELRAERNSV
;
A
#
# COMPACT_ATOMS: atom_id res chain seq x y z
N PRO A 1 -27.82 31.79 44.38
CA PRO A 1 -26.79 32.09 43.34
C PRO A 1 -26.81 31.10 42.16
N TYR A 2 -26.53 29.80 42.36
CA TYR A 2 -26.38 28.84 41.25
C TYR A 2 -27.62 28.66 40.36
N TRP A 3 -28.81 28.59 40.96
CA TRP A 3 -30.05 28.51 40.19
C TRP A 3 -30.29 29.75 39.30
N ILE A 4 -29.95 30.94 39.80
CA ILE A 4 -30.06 32.20 39.02
C ILE A 4 -29.19 32.11 37.77
N LEU A 5 -27.97 31.55 37.90
CA LEU A 5 -27.01 31.41 36.81
C LEU A 5 -27.37 30.31 35.79
N THR A 6 -28.03 29.22 36.20
CA THR A 6 -28.08 27.98 35.39
C THR A 6 -29.48 27.38 35.15
N ASP A 7 -30.53 27.92 35.78
CA ASP A 7 -31.85 27.29 35.93
C ASP A 7 -31.88 25.95 36.65
N LYS A 8 -30.73 25.50 37.18
CA LYS A 8 -30.57 24.19 37.80
C LYS A 8 -30.35 24.34 39.29
N LEU A 9 -30.81 23.35 40.05
CA LEU A 9 -30.48 23.23 41.46
C LEU A 9 -29.16 22.48 41.64
N LEU A 10 -28.41 22.86 42.68
CA LEU A 10 -27.11 22.26 43.04
C LEU A 10 -27.20 20.77 43.40
N THR A 11 -28.34 20.34 43.94
CA THR A 11 -28.60 18.95 44.33
C THR A 11 -29.36 18.24 43.22
N ARG A 12 -28.76 17.14 42.70
CA ARG A 12 -29.34 16.33 41.61
C ARG A 12 -30.73 15.84 42.02
N LYS A 13 -31.72 16.12 41.15
CA LYS A 13 -33.15 15.69 41.11
C LYS A 13 -34.21 16.78 41.29
N GLY A 14 -33.86 18.01 41.68
CA GLY A 14 -34.84 19.11 41.73
C GLY A 14 -35.10 19.74 40.36
N LYS A 15 -36.36 19.75 39.90
CA LYS A 15 -36.80 20.62 38.78
C LYS A 15 -36.70 22.08 39.22
N GLY A 16 -36.53 23.02 38.28
CA GLY A 16 -36.42 24.45 38.56
C GLY A 16 -37.58 25.05 39.39
N ASP A 17 -38.69 24.33 39.54
CA ASP A 17 -39.81 24.70 40.42
C ASP A 17 -39.52 24.53 41.92
N ALA A 18 -38.49 23.78 42.32
CA ALA A 18 -38.18 23.58 43.74
C ALA A 18 -37.56 24.80 44.44
N VAL A 19 -37.43 25.93 43.73
CA VAL A 19 -37.12 27.25 44.32
C VAL A 19 -38.37 28.02 44.74
N ILE A 20 -39.55 27.54 44.33
CA ILE A 20 -40.85 28.10 44.70
C ILE A 20 -41.12 27.70 46.14
N ASN A 21 -41.60 28.64 46.94
CA ASN A 21 -41.99 28.35 48.31
C ASN A 21 -43.42 27.81 48.33
N ASP A 22 -43.56 26.49 48.28
CA ASP A 22 -44.87 25.81 48.28
C ASP A 22 -45.71 26.16 49.52
N SER A 23 -45.10 26.52 50.64
CA SER A 23 -45.82 26.89 51.88
C SER A 23 -46.50 28.27 51.83
N ARG A 24 -46.14 29.12 50.87
CA ARG A 24 -46.67 30.49 50.75
C ARG A 24 -47.32 30.78 49.40
N GLU A 25 -47.47 29.78 48.54
CA GLU A 25 -47.97 29.90 47.16
C GLU A 25 -47.30 31.04 46.35
N GLY A 26 -46.09 31.42 46.75
CA GLY A 26 -45.37 32.56 46.20
C GLY A 26 -44.26 32.09 45.27
N GLY A 27 -44.25 32.63 44.06
CA GLY A 27 -43.13 32.45 43.13
C GLY A 27 -41.81 32.99 43.66
N CYS A 28 -40.72 32.63 42.99
CA CYS A 28 -39.37 33.03 43.37
C CYS A 28 -38.81 34.04 42.36
N ARG A 29 -38.07 35.04 42.83
CA ARG A 29 -37.27 35.94 42.00
C ARG A 29 -35.90 36.11 42.65
N GLY A 30 -34.85 35.88 41.88
CA GLY A 30 -33.48 36.06 42.31
C GLY A 30 -32.76 37.02 41.38
N ARG A 31 -32.00 37.96 41.95
CA ARG A 31 -31.13 38.88 41.22
C ARG A 31 -29.70 38.66 41.68
N LEU A 32 -28.77 38.66 40.74
CA LEU A 32 -27.35 38.52 40.99
C LEU A 32 -26.64 39.61 40.19
N GLU A 33 -25.86 40.41 40.89
CA GLU A 33 -25.03 41.46 40.30
C GLU A 33 -23.59 41.03 40.47
N LEU A 34 -22.84 41.00 39.37
CA LEU A 34 -21.45 40.62 39.35
C LEU A 34 -20.67 41.48 38.35
N THR A 35 -19.36 41.34 38.38
CA THR A 35 -18.45 41.99 37.43
C THR A 35 -17.67 40.90 36.70
N VAL A 36 -17.69 40.93 35.37
CA VAL A 36 -16.93 40.00 34.50
C VAL A 36 -15.94 40.86 33.73
N ASP A 37 -14.65 40.60 33.87
CA ASP A 37 -13.58 41.34 33.18
C ASP A 37 -13.65 42.87 33.33
N GLY A 38 -14.14 43.33 34.50
CA GLY A 38 -14.32 44.76 34.80
C GLY A 38 -15.67 45.34 34.36
N ASP A 39 -16.47 44.61 33.60
CA ASP A 39 -17.77 45.03 33.12
C ASP A 39 -18.92 44.56 34.04
N PRO A 40 -19.94 45.42 34.31
CA PRO A 40 -21.07 45.04 35.14
C PRO A 40 -22.01 44.08 34.42
N LEU A 41 -22.41 43.03 35.11
CA LEU A 41 -23.37 42.02 34.66
C LEU A 41 -24.45 41.82 35.73
N VAL A 42 -25.70 42.01 35.35
CA VAL A 42 -26.88 41.76 36.19
C VAL A 42 -27.67 40.61 35.59
N ILE A 43 -27.92 39.59 36.39
CA ILE A 43 -28.69 38.41 36.01
C ILE A 43 -29.87 38.32 36.95
N GLU A 44 -31.06 38.25 36.38
CA GLU A 44 -32.29 38.14 37.13
C GLU A 44 -33.14 37.00 36.59
N ARG A 45 -33.55 36.11 37.49
CA ARG A 45 -34.35 34.94 37.14
C ARG A 45 -35.60 34.89 38.01
N SER A 46 -36.75 34.72 37.36
CA SER A 46 -38.04 34.56 38.03
C SER A 46 -38.65 33.19 37.71
N ARG A 47 -39.38 32.63 38.67
CA ARG A 47 -40.15 31.39 38.53
C ARG A 47 -41.51 31.54 39.20
N LYS A 48 -42.57 31.49 38.40
CA LYS A 48 -43.98 31.68 38.82
C LYS A 48 -44.18 32.92 39.71
N HIS A 49 -43.36 33.96 39.55
CA HIS A 49 -43.44 35.19 40.33
C HIS A 49 -44.70 35.95 39.93
N THR A 50 -45.42 36.50 40.90
CA THR A 50 -46.73 37.15 40.68
C THR A 50 -46.68 38.31 39.69
N THR A 51 -45.63 39.14 39.75
CA THR A 51 -45.47 40.31 38.86
C THR A 51 -44.53 40.08 37.68
N ALA A 52 -43.56 39.19 37.83
CA ALA A 52 -42.47 39.01 36.87
C ALA A 52 -42.59 37.69 36.09
N GLY A 53 -43.64 36.91 36.35
CA GLY A 53 -43.88 35.63 35.71
C GLY A 53 -42.74 34.63 35.90
N THR A 54 -42.42 33.92 34.82
CA THR A 54 -41.25 33.07 34.70
C THR A 54 -40.40 33.59 33.57
N GLY A 55 -39.11 33.83 33.81
CA GLY A 55 -38.24 34.37 32.79
C GLY A 55 -36.81 34.58 33.24
N LEU A 56 -35.95 34.84 32.25
CA LEU A 56 -34.56 35.25 32.43
C LEU A 56 -34.36 36.66 31.86
N ILE A 57 -33.78 37.55 32.67
CA ILE A 57 -33.32 38.87 32.28
C ILE A 57 -31.82 38.93 32.54
N VAL A 58 -31.07 39.35 31.53
CA VAL A 58 -29.62 39.53 31.61
C VAL A 58 -29.31 40.92 31.08
N ILE A 59 -28.57 41.71 31.85
CA ILE A 59 -28.11 43.05 31.50
C ILE A 59 -26.59 43.04 31.57
N TYR A 60 -25.94 43.26 30.44
CA TYR A 60 -24.48 43.25 30.33
C TYR A 60 -24.01 44.60 29.84
N LYS A 61 -23.04 45.21 30.54
CA LYS A 61 -22.54 46.57 30.22
C LYS A 61 -23.62 47.66 30.20
N GLY A 62 -24.70 47.45 30.96
CA GLY A 62 -25.85 48.36 31.04
C GLY A 62 -26.97 48.07 30.03
N ASP A 63 -26.74 47.20 29.04
CA ASP A 63 -27.73 46.88 28.02
C ASP A 63 -28.38 45.50 28.27
N PRO A 64 -29.71 45.38 28.18
CA PRO A 64 -30.40 44.11 28.30
C PRO A 64 -30.19 43.24 27.05
N LEU A 65 -29.96 41.94 27.23
CA LEU A 65 -29.91 40.99 26.11
C LEU A 65 -31.27 40.94 25.39
N THR A 66 -31.23 41.11 24.07
CA THR A 66 -32.42 41.30 23.22
C THR A 66 -33.09 39.98 22.77
N HIS A 67 -32.48 38.83 23.10
CA HIS A 67 -33.02 37.54 22.72
C HIS A 67 -34.44 37.31 23.26
N ARG A 68 -35.31 36.72 22.44
CA ARG A 68 -36.72 36.47 22.80
C ARG A 68 -36.89 35.23 23.69
N LEU A 69 -36.07 34.20 23.48
CA LEU A 69 -36.16 32.94 24.21
C LEU A 69 -35.13 32.91 25.36
N ASP A 70 -35.55 32.42 26.53
CA ASP A 70 -34.66 32.26 27.68
C ASP A 70 -33.51 31.29 27.41
N GLY A 71 -33.69 30.31 26.52
CA GLY A 71 -32.64 29.40 26.09
C GLY A 71 -31.49 30.11 25.39
N ASP A 72 -31.81 31.07 24.51
CA ASP A 72 -30.82 31.86 23.77
C ASP A 72 -30.09 32.83 24.70
N LYS A 73 -30.83 33.50 25.60
CA LYS A 73 -30.24 34.32 26.67
C LYS A 73 -29.30 33.51 27.56
N GLN A 74 -29.66 32.27 27.89
CA GLN A 74 -28.81 31.38 28.68
C GLN A 74 -27.54 31.00 27.91
N ALA A 75 -27.63 30.72 26.61
CA ALA A 75 -26.48 30.40 25.78
C ALA A 75 -25.51 31.58 25.68
N GLU A 76 -26.03 32.81 25.49
CA GLU A 76 -25.22 34.02 25.47
C GLU A 76 -24.60 34.32 26.84
N LEU A 77 -25.37 34.16 27.93
CA LEU A 77 -24.85 34.26 29.29
C LEU A 77 -23.69 33.28 29.54
N ASN A 78 -23.80 32.03 29.07
CA ASN A 78 -22.72 31.05 29.19
C ASN A 78 -21.46 31.47 28.43
N LYS A 79 -21.61 32.15 27.28
CA LYS A 79 -20.47 32.70 26.53
C LYS A 79 -19.81 33.86 27.26
N ILE A 80 -20.61 34.79 27.82
CA ILE A 80 -20.11 35.93 28.60
C ILE A 80 -19.32 35.45 29.82
N LEU A 81 -19.82 34.42 30.51
CA LEU A 81 -19.16 33.84 31.68
C LEU A 81 -17.98 32.91 31.33
N GLY A 82 -17.84 32.49 30.07
CA GLY A 82 -16.86 31.50 29.62
C GLY A 82 -17.38 30.05 29.67
N GLU A 83 -17.08 29.28 28.62
CA GLU A 83 -17.40 27.85 28.58
C GLU A 83 -16.69 27.12 29.73
N GLY A 84 -17.44 26.36 30.54
CA GLY A 84 -16.91 25.65 31.69
C GLY A 84 -16.83 26.45 33.00
N PHE A 85 -17.01 27.78 33.01
CA PHE A 85 -16.99 28.58 34.24
C PHE A 85 -18.07 28.18 35.25
N LEU A 86 -19.28 27.88 34.77
CA LEU A 86 -20.39 27.43 35.62
C LEU A 86 -20.13 26.04 36.22
N ASP A 87 -19.47 25.18 35.44
CA ASP A 87 -19.06 23.84 35.86
C ASP A 87 -17.89 23.92 36.87
N PHE A 88 -16.98 24.86 36.68
CA PHE A 88 -15.95 25.23 37.65
C PHE A 88 -16.59 25.75 38.94
N LEU A 89 -17.45 26.78 38.89
CA LEU A 89 -18.15 27.30 40.07
C LEU A 89 -18.80 26.18 40.91
N LEU A 90 -19.45 25.21 40.25
CA LEU A 90 -20.08 24.07 40.91
C LEU A 90 -19.09 23.08 41.54
N LYS A 91 -17.89 22.94 40.96
CA LYS A 91 -16.88 21.95 41.39
C LYS A 91 -15.79 22.55 42.28
N THR A 92 -15.60 23.87 42.30
CA THR A 92 -14.47 24.54 42.99
C THR A 92 -14.88 25.69 43.91
N VAL A 93 -15.84 26.55 43.54
CA VAL A 93 -16.12 27.81 44.27
C VAL A 93 -17.32 27.72 45.21
N ILE A 94 -18.35 26.93 44.87
CA ILE A 94 -19.51 26.71 45.76
C ILE A 94 -19.11 25.64 46.81
N LEU A 95 -18.18 26.03 47.67
CA LEU A 95 -17.76 25.31 48.86
C LEU A 95 -18.86 25.47 49.93
N ARG A 96 -19.89 24.63 49.88
CA ARG A 96 -20.74 24.39 51.07
C ARG A 96 -20.07 23.37 51.97
N GLU A 97 -20.37 23.44 53.27
CA GLU A 97 -20.13 22.34 54.22
C GLU A 97 -20.58 21.01 53.59
N GLY A 98 -19.66 20.04 53.55
CA GLY A 98 -19.87 18.71 52.95
C GLY A 98 -19.40 18.53 51.49
N LEU A 99 -19.04 19.61 50.77
CA LEU A 99 -18.59 19.56 49.36
C LEU A 99 -17.08 19.76 49.17
N SER A 100 -16.33 20.12 50.22
CA SER A 100 -14.86 20.25 50.22
C SER A 100 -14.12 18.99 49.71
N ASN A 101 -14.82 17.86 49.63
CA ASN A 101 -14.30 16.59 49.16
C ASN A 101 -14.66 16.23 47.71
N LYS A 102 -15.41 17.03 46.93
CA LYS A 102 -15.83 16.57 45.59
C LYS A 102 -14.71 16.53 44.57
N PHE A 103 -13.85 17.56 44.49
CA PHE A 103 -12.72 17.55 43.57
C PHE A 103 -11.69 16.46 43.92
N SER A 104 -11.36 16.31 45.21
CA SER A 104 -10.45 15.26 45.70
C SER A 104 -11.02 13.85 45.53
N LYS A 105 -12.35 13.68 45.52
CA LYS A 105 -13.04 12.41 45.24
C LYS A 105 -13.20 12.09 43.75
N LEU A 106 -12.95 13.03 42.83
CA LEU A 106 -12.94 12.71 41.40
C LEU A 106 -11.74 11.79 41.09
N GLY A 107 -11.90 10.89 40.12
CA GLY A 107 -10.78 10.10 39.58
C GLY A 107 -9.77 11.00 38.84
N SER A 108 -8.56 10.50 38.61
CA SER A 108 -7.47 11.26 37.94
C SER A 108 -7.89 11.81 36.58
N VAL A 109 -8.54 11.00 35.75
CA VAL A 109 -9.03 11.39 34.41
C VAL A 109 -10.06 12.52 34.49
N ALA A 110 -11.03 12.41 35.40
CA ALA A 110 -12.07 13.43 35.56
C ALA A 110 -11.54 14.74 36.17
N ARG A 111 -10.48 14.69 36.99
CA ARG A 111 -9.79 15.90 37.45
C ARG A 111 -9.01 16.55 36.31
N GLN A 112 -8.32 15.75 35.50
CA GLN A 112 -7.57 16.22 34.35
C GLN A 112 -8.49 16.91 33.33
N GLU A 113 -9.60 16.27 32.95
CA GLU A 113 -10.58 16.83 31.99
C GLU A 113 -11.18 18.17 32.48
N LEU A 114 -11.42 18.30 33.79
CA LEU A 114 -11.90 19.54 34.41
C LEU A 114 -10.85 20.66 34.32
N LEU A 115 -9.58 20.32 34.58
CA LEU A 115 -8.46 21.25 34.47
C LEU A 115 -8.15 21.63 33.01
N GLU A 116 -8.25 20.68 32.08
CA GLU A 116 -8.03 20.91 30.64
C GLU A 116 -9.09 21.82 30.03
N ASN A 117 -10.36 21.63 30.41
CA ASN A 117 -11.44 22.55 30.01
C ASN A 117 -11.26 23.95 30.61
N TYR A 118 -10.74 24.06 31.83
CA TYR A 118 -10.49 25.36 32.47
C TYR A 118 -9.30 26.11 31.86
N LEU A 119 -8.25 25.39 31.49
CA LEU A 119 -7.06 25.95 30.86
C LEU A 119 -7.24 26.20 29.34
N ASP A 120 -8.45 25.98 28.82
CA ASP A 120 -8.78 26.02 27.39
C ASP A 120 -7.79 25.21 26.53
N MET A 121 -7.43 24.02 27.03
CA MET A 121 -6.54 23.07 26.35
C MET A 121 -7.28 22.26 25.28
N THR A 122 -8.47 22.71 24.86
CA THR A 122 -9.29 22.12 23.79
C THR A 122 -8.51 21.97 22.49
N ALA A 123 -7.62 22.94 22.19
CA ALA A 123 -6.68 22.87 21.08
C ALA A 123 -5.72 21.68 21.21
N TYR A 124 -5.24 21.37 22.41
CA TYR A 124 -4.33 20.25 22.67
C TYR A 124 -5.00 18.90 22.41
N GLU A 125 -6.25 18.74 22.81
CA GLU A 125 -7.03 17.53 22.54
C GLU A 125 -7.28 17.35 21.03
N TYR A 126 -7.58 18.43 20.32
CA TYR A 126 -7.69 18.44 18.86
C TYR A 126 -6.38 18.02 18.19
N PHE A 127 -5.25 18.64 18.56
CA PHE A 127 -3.94 18.30 18.00
C PHE A 127 -3.52 16.87 18.32
N SER A 128 -3.78 16.40 19.54
CA SER A 128 -3.50 15.00 19.94
C SER A 128 -4.28 14.01 19.08
N LYS A 129 -5.59 14.24 18.88
CA LYS A 129 -6.43 13.40 18.01
C LYS A 129 -5.96 13.46 16.55
N TYR A 130 -5.64 14.65 16.04
CA TYR A 130 -5.15 14.84 14.69
C TYR A 130 -3.83 14.10 14.45
N ILE A 131 -2.82 14.31 15.31
CA ILE A 131 -1.52 13.64 15.23
C ILE A 131 -1.71 12.13 15.31
N GLY A 132 -2.53 11.63 16.24
CA GLY A 132 -2.83 10.20 16.35
C GLY A 132 -3.53 9.61 15.12
N SER A 133 -4.22 10.43 14.32
CA SER A 133 -4.81 10.01 13.04
C SER A 133 -3.77 9.98 11.92
N GLU A 134 -2.88 10.96 11.84
CA GLU A 134 -1.83 11.03 10.82
C GLU A 134 -0.79 9.93 11.01
N VAL A 135 -0.39 9.66 12.26
CA VAL A 135 0.51 8.53 12.59
C VAL A 135 -0.10 7.19 12.12
N ARG A 136 -1.40 6.99 12.32
CA ARG A 136 -2.09 5.78 11.84
C ARG A 136 -2.10 5.67 10.31
N LYS A 137 -2.36 6.77 9.60
CA LYS A 137 -2.30 6.79 8.12
C LYS A 137 -0.91 6.44 7.61
N LEU A 138 0.13 7.06 8.17
CA LEU A 138 1.52 6.79 7.81
C LEU A 138 1.89 5.32 8.08
N HIS A 139 1.44 4.75 9.20
CA HIS A 139 1.71 3.35 9.52
C HIS A 139 1.08 2.39 8.49
N VAL A 140 -0.16 2.66 8.05
CA VAL A 140 -0.82 1.87 6.99
C VAL A 140 -0.06 1.99 5.67
N GLN A 141 0.39 3.19 5.29
CA GLN A 141 1.19 3.40 4.08
C GLN A 141 2.52 2.64 4.12
N ILE A 142 3.24 2.70 5.25
CA ILE A 142 4.49 1.95 5.44
C ILE A 142 4.25 0.45 5.32
N SER A 143 3.18 -0.06 5.93
CA SER A 143 2.83 -1.48 5.82
C SER A 143 2.56 -1.89 4.37
N GLY A 144 1.85 -1.06 3.60
CA GLY A 144 1.58 -1.29 2.18
C GLY A 144 2.87 -1.33 1.35
N LEU A 145 3.76 -0.36 1.55
CA LEU A 145 5.05 -0.31 0.85
C LEU A 145 5.94 -1.52 1.19
N ASN A 146 5.93 -1.99 2.43
CA ASN A 146 6.69 -3.18 2.83
C ASN A 146 6.16 -4.46 2.17
N THR A 147 4.84 -4.59 2.04
CA THR A 147 4.24 -5.72 1.31
C THR A 147 4.60 -5.68 -0.17
N GLU A 148 4.57 -4.50 -0.79
CA GLU A 148 4.93 -4.32 -2.20
C GLU A 148 6.42 -4.62 -2.45
N ALA A 149 7.31 -4.13 -1.58
CA ALA A 149 8.73 -4.44 -1.62
C ALA A 149 9.01 -5.94 -1.49
N SER A 150 8.29 -6.64 -0.61
CA SER A 150 8.41 -8.08 -0.44
C SER A 150 7.94 -8.84 -1.68
N PHE A 151 6.86 -8.38 -2.31
CA PHE A 151 6.38 -8.95 -3.58
C PHE A 151 7.42 -8.79 -4.69
N TYR A 152 7.96 -7.58 -4.90
CA TYR A 152 8.99 -7.36 -5.92
C TYR A 152 10.28 -8.13 -5.64
N ALA A 153 10.68 -8.30 -4.38
CA ALA A 153 11.83 -9.13 -4.03
C ALA A 153 11.61 -10.61 -4.42
N GLY A 154 10.41 -11.14 -4.19
CA GLY A 154 10.02 -12.49 -4.62
C GLY A 154 10.04 -12.66 -6.14
N ASP A 155 9.48 -11.70 -6.87
CA ASP A 155 9.46 -11.72 -8.34
C ASP A 155 10.87 -11.60 -8.94
N LEU A 156 11.73 -10.75 -8.36
CA LEU A 156 13.15 -10.67 -8.75
C LEU A 156 13.87 -12.00 -8.55
N SER A 157 13.60 -12.71 -7.45
CA SER A 157 14.20 -14.03 -7.21
C SER A 157 13.78 -15.04 -8.29
N ARG A 158 12.48 -15.09 -8.61
CA ARG A 158 11.94 -15.96 -9.66
C ARG A 158 12.53 -15.64 -11.05
N LEU A 159 12.64 -14.35 -11.38
CA LEU A 159 13.24 -13.92 -12.63
C LEU A 159 14.72 -14.31 -12.72
N ARG A 160 15.49 -14.17 -11.63
CA ARG A 160 16.89 -14.62 -11.57
C ARG A 160 17.03 -16.12 -11.79
N GLU A 161 16.19 -16.93 -11.14
CA GLU A 161 16.17 -18.38 -11.34
C GLU A 161 15.82 -18.75 -12.79
N ARG A 162 14.84 -18.05 -13.38
CA ARG A 162 14.45 -18.27 -14.77
C ARG A 162 15.55 -17.90 -15.75
N ILE A 163 16.24 -16.76 -15.53
CA ILE A 163 17.41 -16.37 -16.34
C ILE A 163 18.49 -17.43 -16.23
N LYS A 164 18.82 -17.89 -15.03
CA LYS A 164 19.82 -18.95 -14.82
C LYS A 164 19.45 -20.22 -15.59
N SER A 165 18.20 -20.68 -15.48
CA SER A 165 17.72 -21.86 -16.22
C SER A 165 17.83 -21.69 -17.74
N LEU A 166 17.56 -20.49 -18.27
CA LEU A 166 17.70 -20.21 -19.71
C LEU A 166 19.17 -20.21 -20.15
N VAL A 167 20.06 -19.65 -19.35
CA VAL A 167 21.51 -19.67 -19.60
C VAL A 167 22.03 -21.11 -19.60
N ASP A 168 21.62 -21.93 -18.62
CA ASP A 168 22.03 -23.34 -18.56
C ASP A 168 21.51 -24.13 -19.78
N LYS A 169 20.27 -23.88 -20.21
CA LYS A 169 19.70 -24.49 -21.43
C LYS A 169 20.44 -24.05 -22.69
N GLN A 170 20.82 -22.78 -22.78
CA GLN A 170 21.58 -22.27 -23.91
C GLN A 170 22.94 -22.97 -24.00
N ALA A 171 23.65 -23.10 -22.87
CA ALA A 171 24.93 -23.82 -22.83
C ALA A 171 24.80 -25.30 -23.25
N GLN A 172 23.70 -25.97 -22.88
CA GLN A 172 23.43 -27.35 -23.31
C GLN A 172 23.18 -27.45 -24.82
N ILE A 173 22.42 -26.51 -25.39
CA ILE A 173 22.15 -26.46 -26.84
C ILE A 173 23.45 -26.21 -27.59
N ASP A 174 24.27 -25.24 -27.15
CA ASP A 174 25.54 -24.92 -27.78
C ASP A 174 26.50 -26.12 -27.76
N ALA A 175 26.58 -26.85 -26.64
CA ALA A 175 27.38 -28.07 -26.55
C ALA A 175 26.86 -29.18 -27.49
N SER A 176 25.54 -29.34 -27.62
CA SER A 176 24.94 -30.31 -28.54
C SER A 176 25.22 -29.96 -29.99
N LEU A 177 25.10 -28.67 -30.36
CA LEU A 177 25.40 -28.18 -31.70
C LEU A 177 26.86 -28.44 -32.06
N GLU A 178 27.79 -28.18 -31.14
CA GLU A 178 29.22 -28.44 -31.36
C GLU A 178 29.49 -29.93 -31.63
N GLN A 179 28.84 -30.83 -30.87
CA GLN A 179 28.94 -32.27 -31.13
C GLN A 179 28.40 -32.66 -32.51
N ASP A 180 27.27 -32.09 -32.92
CA ASP A 180 26.66 -32.40 -34.21
C ASP A 180 27.48 -31.84 -35.37
N ILE A 181 28.06 -30.63 -35.22
CA ILE A 181 29.03 -30.07 -36.17
C ILE A 181 30.23 -31.02 -36.31
N GLN A 182 30.80 -31.50 -35.20
CA GLN A 182 31.93 -32.43 -35.25
C GLN A 182 31.57 -33.73 -35.96
N LYS A 183 30.40 -34.32 -35.70
CA LYS A 183 29.91 -35.51 -36.43
C LYS A 183 29.82 -35.24 -37.93
N LEU A 184 29.24 -34.11 -38.33
CA LEU A 184 29.11 -33.73 -39.74
C LEU A 184 30.47 -33.53 -40.41
N VAL A 185 31.44 -32.93 -39.71
CA VAL A 185 32.81 -32.77 -40.22
C VAL A 185 33.47 -34.14 -40.45
N VAL A 186 33.37 -35.06 -39.48
CA VAL A 186 33.91 -36.42 -39.63
C VAL A 186 33.24 -37.18 -40.79
N MET A 187 31.92 -37.07 -40.92
CA MET A 187 31.18 -37.68 -42.04
C MET A 187 31.61 -37.10 -43.39
N ARG A 188 31.76 -35.78 -43.49
CA ARG A 188 32.25 -35.12 -44.70
C ARG A 188 33.64 -35.63 -45.08
N ASP A 189 34.57 -35.69 -44.12
CA ASP A 189 35.97 -36.06 -44.37
C ASP A 189 36.10 -37.54 -44.75
N THR A 190 35.34 -38.42 -44.11
CA THR A 190 35.27 -39.84 -44.48
C THR A 190 34.67 -40.04 -45.87
N HIS A 191 33.61 -39.30 -46.21
CA HIS A 191 33.03 -39.35 -47.56
C HIS A 191 34.02 -38.85 -48.62
N TYR A 192 34.72 -37.74 -48.36
CA TYR A 192 35.75 -37.22 -49.25
C TYR A 192 36.89 -38.22 -49.49
N ARG A 193 37.41 -38.87 -48.43
CA ARG A 193 38.43 -39.92 -48.55
C ARG A 193 37.94 -41.10 -49.38
N THR A 194 36.69 -41.52 -49.17
CA THR A 194 36.09 -42.62 -49.94
C THR A 194 36.01 -42.28 -51.42
N LEU A 195 35.56 -41.06 -51.77
CA LEU A 195 35.54 -40.58 -53.16
C LEU A 195 36.95 -40.52 -53.77
N LEU A 196 37.95 -40.07 -53.01
CA LEU A 196 39.34 -40.02 -53.47
C LEU A 196 39.88 -41.43 -53.77
N ASN A 197 39.63 -42.38 -52.87
CA ASN A 197 40.03 -43.78 -53.06
C ASN A 197 39.33 -44.40 -54.27
N LEU A 198 38.04 -44.12 -54.47
CA LEU A 198 37.30 -44.58 -55.64
C LEU A 198 37.88 -44.01 -56.94
N LYS A 199 38.19 -42.70 -56.96
CA LYS A 199 38.83 -42.05 -58.11
C LYS A 199 40.18 -42.71 -58.45
N SER A 200 41.04 -42.92 -57.46
CA SER A 200 42.34 -43.59 -57.66
C SER A 200 42.17 -45.01 -58.18
N SER A 201 41.20 -45.77 -57.65
CA SER A 201 40.88 -47.12 -58.14
C SER A 201 40.41 -47.10 -59.60
N MET A 202 39.54 -46.15 -59.98
CA MET A 202 39.11 -45.95 -61.37
C MET A 202 40.26 -45.57 -62.30
N GLN A 203 41.19 -44.74 -61.85
CA GLN A 203 42.37 -44.39 -62.64
C GLN A 203 43.28 -45.60 -62.87
N ASN A 204 43.46 -46.45 -61.86
CA ASN A 204 44.23 -47.69 -61.97
C ASN A 204 43.57 -48.68 -62.95
N THR A 205 42.24 -48.82 -62.91
CA THR A 205 41.52 -49.70 -63.85
C THR A 205 41.56 -49.18 -65.28
N LEU A 206 41.44 -47.86 -65.49
CA LEU A 206 41.63 -47.24 -66.80
C LEU A 206 43.05 -47.44 -67.34
N ALA A 207 44.08 -47.18 -66.52
CA ALA A 207 45.47 -47.42 -66.92
C ALA A 207 45.74 -48.89 -67.26
N SER A 208 45.15 -49.82 -66.50
CA SER A 208 45.23 -51.26 -66.78
C SER A 208 44.53 -51.62 -68.09
N ARG A 209 43.38 -51.01 -68.37
CA ARG A 209 42.68 -51.18 -69.65
C ARG A 209 43.50 -50.65 -70.82
N ASP A 210 44.07 -49.46 -70.72
CA ASP A 210 44.91 -48.87 -71.77
C ASP A 210 46.14 -49.75 -72.05
N TYR A 211 46.73 -50.35 -71.01
CA TYR A 211 47.81 -51.32 -71.16
C TYR A 211 47.35 -52.57 -71.93
N MET A 212 46.17 -53.12 -71.60
CA MET A 212 45.60 -54.28 -72.28
C MET A 212 45.22 -53.99 -73.74
N GLU A 213 44.69 -52.80 -74.04
CA GLU A 213 44.42 -52.37 -75.43
C GLU A 213 45.73 -52.27 -76.23
N LYS A 214 46.77 -51.65 -75.67
CA LYS A 214 48.11 -51.63 -76.31
C LYS A 214 48.70 -53.03 -76.52
N ALA A 215 48.55 -53.93 -75.54
CA ALA A 215 49.03 -55.30 -75.66
C ALA A 215 48.26 -56.08 -76.75
N LYS A 216 46.95 -55.88 -76.84
CA LYS A 216 46.10 -56.44 -77.90
C LYS A 216 46.50 -55.91 -79.28
N ASP A 217 46.68 -54.60 -79.43
CA ASP A 217 47.09 -53.99 -80.69
C ASP A 217 48.46 -54.51 -81.15
N LYS A 218 49.40 -54.69 -80.21
CA LYS A 218 50.69 -55.32 -80.48
C LYS A 218 50.56 -56.76 -80.95
N LEU A 219 49.73 -57.58 -80.28
CA LEU A 219 49.44 -58.96 -80.72
C LEU A 219 48.81 -59.02 -82.12
N ILE A 220 47.92 -58.07 -82.45
CA ILE A 220 47.33 -57.97 -83.79
C ILE A 220 48.40 -57.62 -84.84
N SER A 221 49.33 -56.71 -84.51
CA SER A 221 50.46 -56.36 -85.39
C SER A 221 51.52 -57.46 -85.53
N GLU A 222 51.67 -58.32 -84.53
CA GLU A 222 52.61 -59.46 -84.55
C GLU A 222 51.99 -60.71 -85.22
N ASN A 223 50.67 -60.86 -85.19
CA ASN A 223 49.94 -61.94 -85.91
C ASN A 223 49.63 -61.62 -87.39
N THR A 224 50.09 -60.48 -87.91
CA THR A 224 49.90 -60.12 -89.31
C THR A 224 50.72 -60.91 -90.36
N PRO A 225 51.56 -61.92 -90.03
CA PRO A 225 52.08 -62.86 -91.03
C PRO A 225 51.48 -64.28 -90.95
N LEU A 226 50.38 -64.50 -90.22
CA LEU A 226 49.68 -65.82 -90.28
C LEU A 226 48.83 -66.00 -91.54
N SER A 227 48.48 -64.92 -92.25
CA SER A 227 47.82 -65.03 -93.56
C SER A 227 48.73 -65.65 -94.62
N PHE A 228 50.05 -65.40 -94.54
CA PHE A 228 51.03 -65.97 -95.46
C PHE A 228 51.20 -67.49 -95.27
N LEU A 229 51.22 -67.96 -94.02
CA LEU A 229 51.34 -69.39 -93.68
C LEU A 229 50.11 -70.22 -94.08
N VAL A 230 48.91 -69.63 -94.14
CA VAL A 230 47.70 -70.33 -94.60
C VAL A 230 47.69 -70.50 -96.12
N ASP A 231 48.27 -69.55 -96.87
CA ASP A 231 48.42 -69.66 -98.32
C ASP A 231 49.56 -70.61 -98.72
N GLU A 232 50.64 -70.66 -97.92
CA GLU A 232 51.77 -71.59 -98.11
C GLU A 232 51.36 -73.05 -97.82
N LEU A 233 50.58 -73.30 -96.76
CA LEU A 233 50.01 -74.64 -96.46
C LEU A 233 48.92 -75.09 -97.46
N ARG A 234 48.28 -74.17 -98.18
CA ARG A 234 47.36 -74.50 -99.29
C ARG A 234 48.11 -74.84 -100.58
N ALA A 235 49.30 -74.28 -100.78
CA ALA A 235 50.16 -74.61 -101.92
C ALA A 235 50.78 -76.01 -101.80
N GLU A 236 51.25 -76.41 -100.61
CA GLU A 236 51.83 -77.74 -100.37
C GLU A 236 50.80 -78.89 -100.42
N ARG A 237 49.53 -78.61 -100.10
CA ARG A 237 48.45 -79.61 -100.15
C ARG A 237 47.98 -79.96 -101.58
N ASN A 238 48.31 -79.13 -102.57
CA ASN A 238 47.95 -79.37 -103.97
C ASN A 238 49.09 -80.00 -104.79
N SER A 239 50.21 -80.38 -104.16
CA SER A 239 51.38 -81.00 -104.82
C SER A 239 51.67 -82.45 -104.40
N VAL A 240 50.69 -83.16 -103.81
CA VAL A 240 50.77 -84.61 -103.53
C VAL A 240 49.49 -85.30 -103.98
#